data_AF-A0A966MJB8-F1
#
_entry.id   AF-A0A966MJB8-F1
#
_cell.length_a   1.000
_cell.length_b   1.000
_cell.length_c   1.000
_cell.angle_alpha   90.00
_cell.angle_beta   90.00
_cell.angle_gamma   90.00
#
_symmetry.space_group_name_H-M   'P 1'
#
loop_
_entity.id
_entity.type
_entity.pdbx_description
1 polymer ?
#
loop_
_entity_poly.entity_id
_entity_poly.type
_entity_poly.pdbx_seq_one_letter_code
_entity_poly.pdbx_strand_id
1 'polypeptide(L)' 'EIEKIFTVPLEFLTDKKNAKLHKIERKNRNVIVPSWVYNDQIIWGLTAMITADFVNTCFDAGIEEDLDIIREQYDY' A
#
# COMPACT_ATOMS: atom_id res chain seq x y z
N GLU A 1 -11.08 7.14 20.44
CA GLU A 1 -10.50 7.50 19.12
C GLU A 1 -9.55 6.43 18.58
N ILE A 2 -8.68 5.81 19.41
CA ILE A 2 -7.80 4.70 18.99
C ILE A 2 -8.28 3.38 19.60
N GLU A 3 -8.49 2.37 18.77
CA GLU A 3 -8.86 1.01 19.21
C GLU A 3 -7.63 0.14 19.48
N LYS A 4 -6.61 0.19 18.61
CA LYS A 4 -5.42 -0.67 18.68
C LYS A 4 -4.19 0.00 18.08
N ILE A 5 -3.02 -0.34 18.62
CA ILE A 5 -1.70 -0.03 18.07
C ILE A 5 -1.01 -1.36 17.79
N PHE A 6 -0.36 -1.49 16.63
CA PHE A 6 0.38 -2.69 16.24
C PHE A 6 1.61 -2.33 15.39
N THR A 7 2.55 -3.27 15.33
CA THR A 7 3.78 -3.14 14.55
C THR A 7 3.87 -4.30 13.57
N VAL A 8 4.37 -4.03 12.37
CA VAL A 8 4.58 -5.02 11.32
C VAL A 8 6.08 -5.09 11.01
N PRO A 9 6.68 -6.29 10.92
CA PRO A 9 8.08 -6.44 10.51
C PRO A 9 8.30 -5.89 9.09
N LEU A 10 9.43 -5.21 8.86
CA LEU A 10 9.76 -4.72 7.51
C LEU A 10 9.89 -5.86 6.51
N GLU A 11 10.50 -6.99 6.90
CA GLU A 11 10.62 -8.19 6.06
C GLU A 11 9.25 -8.71 5.57
N PHE A 12 8.20 -8.53 6.37
CA PHE A 12 6.85 -8.90 5.98
C PHE A 12 6.29 -7.95 4.90
N LEU A 13 6.56 -6.65 5.03
CA LEU A 13 6.10 -5.63 4.08
C LEU A 13 6.87 -5.67 2.76
N THR A 14 8.16 -6.01 2.79
CA THR A 14 9.02 -6.06 1.60
C THR A 14 8.87 -7.35 0.80
N ASP A 15 8.39 -8.45 1.41
CA ASP A 15 8.09 -9.68 0.67
C ASP A 15 6.80 -9.51 -0.16
N LYS A 16 6.98 -9.45 -1.49
CA LYS A 16 5.90 -9.37 -2.47
C LYS A 16 4.81 -10.44 -2.29
N LYS A 17 5.14 -11.61 -1.75
CA LYS A 17 4.16 -12.69 -1.53
C LYS A 17 3.11 -12.34 -0.48
N ASN A 18 3.44 -11.42 0.43
CA ASN A 18 2.52 -10.95 1.47
C ASN A 18 1.62 -9.82 0.99
N ALA A 19 1.98 -9.15 -0.11
CA ALA A 19 1.17 -8.11 -0.73
C ALA A 19 0.07 -8.73 -1.62
N LYS A 20 -1.18 -8.36 -1.37
CA LYS A 20 -2.31 -8.66 -2.27
C LYS A 20 -2.65 -7.44 -3.09
N LEU A 21 -2.58 -7.58 -4.41
CA LEU A 21 -2.91 -6.51 -5.35
C LEU A 21 -4.40 -6.50 -5.67
N HIS A 22 -5.01 -5.32 -5.55
CA HIS A 22 -6.39 -5.07 -5.92
C HIS A 22 -6.41 -4.12 -7.11
N LYS A 23 -7.17 -4.46 -8.14
CA LYS A 23 -7.48 -3.53 -9.23
C LYS A 23 -8.81 -2.88 -8.93
N ILE A 24 -8.80 -1.57 -8.74
CA ILE A 24 -10.02 -0.79 -8.47
C ILE A 24 -10.18 0.30 -9.52
N GLU A 25 -11.42 0.62 -9.85
CA GLU A 25 -11.73 1.74 -10.72
C GLU A 25 -11.89 3.01 -9.88
N ARG A 26 -11.10 4.04 -10.19
CA ARG A 26 -11.16 5.35 -9.55
C ARG A 26 -11.12 6.45 -10.60
N LYS A 27 -12.18 7.26 -10.69
CA LYS A 27 -12.29 8.38 -11.65
C LYS A 27 -11.99 7.94 -13.10
N ASN A 28 -12.58 6.84 -13.55
CA ASN A 28 -12.36 6.22 -14.87
C ASN A 28 -10.91 5.78 -15.14
N ARG A 29 -10.08 5.62 -14.10
CA ARG A 29 -8.75 5.03 -14.17
C ARG A 29 -8.72 3.75 -13.36
N ASN A 30 -8.16 2.69 -13.92
CA ASN A 30 -7.87 1.47 -13.16
C ASN A 30 -6.58 1.71 -12.38
N VAL A 31 -6.63 1.56 -11.05
CA VAL A 31 -5.48 1.70 -10.17
C VAL A 31 -5.23 0.40 -9.41
N ILE A 32 -3.96 0.04 -9.29
CA ILE A 32 -3.46 -1.08 -8.51
C ILE A 32 -3.19 -0.58 -7.09
N VAL A 33 -3.84 -1.22 -6.13
CA VAL A 33 -3.70 -0.92 -4.70
C VAL A 33 -3.22 -2.18 -3.99
N PRO A 34 -2.03 -2.17 -3.37
CA PRO A 34 -1.57 -3.26 -2.55
C PRO A 34 -2.34 -3.29 -1.22
N SER A 35 -2.32 -4.44 -0.58
CA SER A 35 -2.85 -4.62 0.76
C SER A 35 -2.10 -5.71 1.49
N TRP A 36 -2.06 -5.61 2.81
CA TRP A 36 -1.44 -6.59 3.69
C TRP A 36 -2.42 -7.01 4.77
N VAL A 37 -2.33 -8.28 5.17
CA VAL A 37 -3.04 -8.81 6.33
C VAL A 37 -2.01 -9.35 7.30
N TYR A 38 -1.88 -8.73 8.47
CA TYR A 38 -0.93 -9.11 9.50
C TYR A 38 -1.62 -9.20 10.86
N ASN A 39 -1.61 -10.37 11.50
CA ASN A 39 -2.27 -10.62 12.78
C ASN A 39 -3.70 -10.06 12.84
N ASP A 40 -4.50 -10.43 11.84
CA ASP A 40 -5.89 -10.03 11.65
C ASP A 40 -6.11 -8.52 11.44
N GLN A 41 -5.03 -7.73 11.27
CA GLN A 41 -5.09 -6.32 10.91
C GLN A 41 -4.90 -6.18 9.40
N ILE A 42 -5.69 -5.30 8.78
CA ILE A 42 -5.64 -5.04 7.35
C ILE A 42 -5.02 -3.66 7.11
N ILE A 43 -3.95 -3.62 6.32
CA ILE A 43 -3.39 -2.39 5.77
C ILE A 43 -3.89 -2.30 4.33
N TRP A 44 -4.75 -1.32 4.03
CA TRP A 44 -5.32 -1.14 2.69
C TRP A 44 -5.49 0.35 2.33
N GLY A 45 -5.94 0.60 1.10
CA GLY A 45 -6.27 1.95 0.64
C GLY A 45 -5.04 2.85 0.60
N LEU A 46 -5.21 4.13 0.92
CA LEU A 46 -4.11 5.11 0.86
C LEU A 46 -2.95 4.78 1.79
N THR A 47 -3.22 4.24 2.98
CA THR A 47 -2.16 3.83 3.91
C THR A 47 -1.30 2.73 3.32
N ALA A 48 -1.90 1.77 2.61
CA ALA A 48 -1.15 0.73 1.91
C ALA A 48 -0.33 1.31 0.75
N MET A 49 -0.88 2.25 -0.03
CA MET A 49 -0.15 2.90 -1.11
C MET A 49 1.10 3.64 -0.61
N ILE A 50 0.97 4.42 0.48
CA ILE A 50 2.09 5.13 1.10
C ILE A 50 3.11 4.14 1.66
N THR A 51 2.64 3.04 2.26
CA THR A 51 3.51 1.98 2.78
C THR A 51 4.30 1.31 1.66
N ALA A 52 3.66 1.03 0.51
CA ALA A 52 4.28 0.47 -0.68
C ALA A 52 5.39 1.38 -1.25
N ASP A 53 5.07 2.66 -1.47
CA ASP A 53 6.02 3.68 -1.93
C ASP A 53 7.20 3.82 -0.96
N PHE A 54 6.96 3.79 0.35
CA PHE A 54 8.02 3.80 1.36
C PHE A 54 8.94 2.57 1.25
N VAL A 55 8.38 1.36 1.18
CA VAL A 55 9.22 0.15 1.12
C VAL A 55 9.94 0.00 -0.22
N ASN A 56 9.34 0.51 -1.30
CA ASN A 56 9.97 0.55 -2.61
C ASN A 56 11.12 1.56 -2.64
N THR A 57 10.91 2.76 -2.12
CA THR A 57 11.92 3.83 -2.12
C THR A 57 13.08 3.53 -1.18
N CYS A 58 12.82 2.95 -0.01
CA CYS A 58 13.86 2.75 1.00
C CYS A 58 14.53 1.37 0.96
N PHE A 59 13.87 0.35 0.38
CA PHE A 59 14.34 -1.04 0.44
C PHE A 59 14.25 -1.78 -0.90
N ASP A 60 13.93 -1.11 -2.01
CA ASP A 60 13.81 -1.70 -3.35
C ASP A 60 12.87 -2.92 -3.39
N ALA A 61 11.82 -2.90 -2.58
CA ALA A 61 10.91 -4.04 -2.42
C ALA A 61 10.18 -4.41 -3.73
N GLY A 62 9.94 -3.44 -4.61
CA GLY A 62 9.27 -3.61 -5.90
C GLY A 62 7.82 -4.09 -5.79
N ILE A 63 7.11 -3.70 -4.73
CA ILE A 63 5.65 -3.83 -4.62
C ILE A 63 5.01 -3.10 -5.81
N GLU A 64 3.89 -3.60 -6.32
CA GLU A 64 3.15 -2.90 -7.37
C GLU A 64 2.13 -1.94 -6.75
N GLU A 65 2.21 -0.67 -7.12
CA GLU A 65 1.25 0.37 -6.75
C GLU A 65 1.16 1.47 -7.81
N ASP A 66 -0.03 2.07 -7.93
CA ASP A 66 -0.27 3.23 -8.80
C ASP A 66 -0.36 4.54 -7.98
N LEU A 67 0.62 4.81 -7.11
CA LEU A 67 0.56 5.99 -6.23
C LEU A 67 0.62 7.30 -7.02
N ASP A 68 1.32 7.34 -8.14
CA ASP A 68 1.44 8.52 -8.99
C ASP A 68 0.09 9.00 -9.53
N ILE A 69 -0.81 8.06 -9.88
CA ILE A 69 -2.19 8.37 -10.30
C ILE A 69 -2.97 9.08 -9.19
N ILE A 70 -2.61 8.83 -7.93
CA ILE A 70 -3.18 9.50 -6.77
C ILE A 70 -2.50 10.85 -6.54
N ARG A 71 -1.17 10.95 -6.66
CA ARG A 71 -0.40 12.20 -6.49
C ARG A 71 -0.83 13.28 -7.48
N GLU A 72 -1.04 12.92 -8.75
CA GLU A 72 -1.57 13.83 -9.79
C GLU A 72 -2.88 14.52 -9.39
N GLN A 73 -3.67 13.97 -8.46
CA GLN A 73 -4.92 14.58 -8.01
C GLN A 73 -4.73 15.67 -6.96
N TYR A 74 -3.52 15.77 -6.38
CA TYR A 74 -3.18 16.70 -5.31
C TYR A 74 -2.16 17.75 -5.72
N ASP A 75 -1.47 17.57 -6.86
CA ASP A 75 -0.65 18.62 -7.48
C ASP A 75 -1.58 19.73 -8.03
N TYR A 76 -1.75 20.78 -7.23
CA TYR A 76 -2.44 22.05 -7.55
C TYR A 76 -1.45 23.21 -7.54
#